data_AF-A0A7W7F7S1-F1
#
_entry.id   AF-A0A7W7F7S1-F1
#
_cell.length_a   1.000
_cell.length_b   1.000
_cell.length_c   1.000
_cell.angle_alpha   90.00
_cell.angle_beta   90.00
_cell.angle_gamma   90.00
#
_symmetry.space_group_name_H-M   'P 1'
#
loop_
_entity.id
_entity.type
_entity.pdbx_description
1 polymer ?
#
loop_
_entity_poly.entity_id
_entity_poly.type
_entity_poly.pdbx_seq_one_letter_code
_entity_poly.pdbx_strand_id
1 'polypeptide(L)'
;MNLDERRMQATLALADLEAAQGAALLDGKTFDPAPIAAKRAEIDAIDAAETETVRRERMAQAEALAAHQNAVRRDIRETLPLYADAVKRAEKSARALVKALADIEAAAGVLRKQAMVFNTRPCVLDVNDIRDTYSRLLASELNAIEFSRYGILDWISAPREPRPWITPFEKYVEPAFAAILEQELN
;
A
#
# COMPACT_ATOMS: atom_id res chain seq x y z
N MET A 1 -4.03 44.67 -15.22
CA MET A 1 -2.61 44.98 -15.13
C MET A 1 -2.08 44.28 -13.89
N ASN A 2 -1.19 43.30 -14.05
CA ASN A 2 -0.60 42.58 -12.91
C ASN A 2 0.48 43.45 -12.22
N LEU A 3 1.01 43.00 -11.07
CA LEU A 3 2.01 43.77 -10.32
C LEU A 3 3.31 43.94 -11.10
N ASP A 4 3.73 42.94 -11.89
CA ASP A 4 4.92 42.99 -12.74
C ASP A 4 4.81 44.05 -13.84
N GLU A 5 3.68 44.11 -14.55
CA GLU A 5 3.38 45.11 -15.57
C GLU A 5 3.37 46.51 -14.97
N ARG A 6 2.81 46.66 -13.77
CA ARG A 6 2.75 47.93 -13.05
C ARG A 6 4.12 48.38 -12.55
N ARG A 7 4.94 47.45 -12.07
CA ARG A 7 6.33 47.69 -11.68
C ARG A 7 7.17 48.10 -12.87
N MET A 8 7.06 47.38 -13.99
CA MET A 8 7.77 47.70 -15.23
C MET A 8 7.42 49.11 -15.72
N GLN A 9 6.14 49.47 -15.72
CA GLN A 9 5.70 50.83 -16.09
C GLN A 9 6.20 51.90 -15.12
N ALA A 10 6.17 51.63 -13.81
CA ALA A 10 6.67 52.56 -12.80
C ALA A 10 8.20 52.77 -12.91
N THR A 11 8.97 51.71 -13.22
CA THR A 11 10.41 51.76 -13.44
C THR A 11 10.77 52.54 -14.71
N LEU A 12 10.05 52.32 -15.82
CA LEU A 12 10.23 53.08 -17.04
C LEU A 12 9.93 54.57 -16.83
N ALA A 13 8.81 54.88 -16.17
CA ALA A 13 8.47 56.26 -15.84
C ALA A 13 9.47 56.92 -14.88
N LEU A 14 10.04 56.16 -13.94
CA LEU A 14 11.10 56.65 -13.05
C LEU A 14 12.38 56.98 -13.84
N ALA A 15 12.79 56.11 -14.77
CA ALA A 15 13.96 56.33 -15.62
C ALA A 15 13.80 57.59 -16.49
N ASP A 16 12.61 57.80 -17.06
CA ASP A 16 12.30 59.00 -17.85
C ASP A 16 12.36 60.28 -16.99
N LEU A 17 11.86 60.23 -15.74
CA LEU A 17 11.92 61.36 -14.81
C LEU A 17 13.35 61.66 -14.35
N GLU A 18 14.18 60.64 -14.11
CA GLU A 18 15.59 60.80 -13.75
C GLU A 18 16.41 61.38 -14.92
N ALA A 19 16.13 60.95 -16.16
CA ALA A 19 16.72 61.55 -17.36
C ALA A 19 16.32 63.03 -17.53
N ALA A 20 15.04 63.36 -17.30
CA ALA A 20 14.55 64.74 -17.33
C ALA A 20 15.17 65.62 -16.24
N GLN A 21 15.39 65.07 -15.04
CA GLN A 21 16.12 65.75 -13.96
C GLN A 21 17.57 66.05 -14.37
N GLY A 22 18.27 65.08 -14.96
CA GLY A 22 19.64 65.26 -15.44
C GLY A 22 19.74 66.34 -16.53
N ALA A 23 18.80 66.35 -17.48
CA ALA A 23 18.72 67.39 -18.51
C ALA A 23 18.46 68.79 -17.90
N ALA A 24 17.53 68.91 -16.95
CA ALA A 24 17.25 70.17 -16.27
C ALA A 24 18.46 70.70 -15.49
N LEU A 25 19.23 69.81 -14.85
CA LEU A 25 20.46 70.17 -14.15
C LEU A 25 21.53 70.73 -15.10
N LEU A 26 21.72 70.10 -16.27
CA LEU A 26 22.65 70.57 -17.30
C LEU A 26 22.22 71.92 -17.91
N ASP A 27 20.92 72.11 -18.10
CA ASP A 27 20.33 73.33 -18.64
C ASP A 27 20.22 74.48 -17.61
N GLY A 28 20.57 74.24 -16.34
CA GLY A 28 20.40 75.22 -15.26
C GLY A 28 18.94 75.54 -14.91
N LYS A 29 18.00 74.66 -15.26
CA LYS A 29 16.57 74.82 -14.99
C LYS A 29 16.20 74.18 -13.65
N THR A 30 15.17 74.71 -12.99
CA THR A 30 14.59 74.08 -11.82
C THR A 30 13.79 72.83 -12.20
N PHE A 31 13.95 71.76 -11.41
CA PHE A 31 13.22 70.49 -11.57
C PHE A 31 12.55 70.13 -10.24
N ASP A 32 11.31 69.66 -10.29
CA ASP A 32 10.57 69.18 -9.11
C ASP A 32 10.89 67.71 -8.85
N PRO A 33 11.50 67.34 -7.71
CA PRO A 33 11.81 65.95 -7.37
C PRO A 33 10.60 65.14 -6.88
N ALA A 34 9.45 65.77 -6.59
CA ALA A 34 8.29 65.08 -6.02
C ALA A 34 7.77 63.90 -6.88
N PRO A 35 7.74 63.97 -8.24
CA PRO A 35 7.34 62.84 -9.08
C PRO A 35 8.29 61.64 -9.00
N ILE A 36 9.60 61.87 -8.86
CA ILE A 36 10.60 60.80 -8.67
C ILE A 36 10.35 60.09 -7.33
N ALA A 37 10.16 60.88 -6.25
CA ALA A 37 9.87 60.33 -4.93
C ALA A 37 8.56 59.52 -4.93
N ALA A 38 7.52 60.01 -5.62
CA ALA A 38 6.25 59.31 -5.75
C ALA A 38 6.40 57.97 -6.51
N LYS A 39 7.20 57.94 -7.59
CA LYS A 39 7.43 56.70 -8.36
C LYS A 39 8.27 55.68 -7.61
N ARG A 40 9.28 56.11 -6.85
CA ARG A 40 10.03 55.23 -5.95
C ARG A 40 9.14 54.62 -4.87
N ALA A 41 8.30 55.45 -4.23
CA ALA A 41 7.34 54.98 -3.24
C ALA A 41 6.31 53.99 -3.84
N GLU A 42 5.91 54.17 -5.11
CA GLU A 42 5.05 53.21 -5.81
C GLU A 42 5.76 51.86 -6.03
N ILE A 43 7.03 51.85 -6.45
CA ILE A 43 7.82 50.62 -6.62
C ILE A 43 8.01 49.92 -5.27
N ASP A 44 8.37 50.66 -4.22
CA ASP A 44 8.55 50.11 -2.87
C ASP A 44 7.24 49.47 -2.34
N ALA A 45 6.10 50.11 -2.61
CA ALA A 45 4.79 49.58 -2.24
C ALA A 45 4.45 48.28 -3.01
N ILE A 46 4.87 48.17 -4.28
CA ILE A 46 4.69 46.94 -5.08
C ILE A 46 5.59 45.82 -4.53
N ASP A 47 6.87 46.09 -4.27
CA ASP A 47 7.80 45.10 -3.72
C ASP A 47 7.35 44.59 -2.33
N ALA A 48 6.79 45.49 -1.50
CA ALA A 48 6.19 45.12 -0.22
C ALA A 48 4.94 44.23 -0.39
N ALA A 49 4.10 44.51 -1.39
CA ALA A 49 2.92 43.71 -1.69
C ALA A 49 3.28 42.31 -2.24
N GLU A 50 4.30 42.20 -3.09
CA GLU A 50 4.83 40.91 -3.59
C GLU A 50 5.36 40.07 -2.44
N THR A 51 6.15 40.67 -1.54
CA THR A 51 6.71 39.98 -0.37
C THR A 51 5.62 39.42 0.55
N GLU A 52 4.58 40.22 0.82
CA GLU A 52 3.45 39.80 1.64
C GLU A 52 2.62 38.70 0.96
N THR A 53 2.47 38.76 -0.37
CA THR A 53 1.79 37.71 -1.16
C THR A 53 2.54 36.39 -1.03
N VAL A 54 3.85 36.38 -1.26
CA VAL A 54 4.70 35.19 -1.09
C VAL A 54 4.64 34.65 0.34
N ARG A 55 4.61 35.53 1.34
CA ARG A 55 4.47 35.12 2.75
C ARG A 55 3.14 34.39 3.00
N ARG A 56 2.03 34.93 2.49
CA ARG A 56 0.70 34.32 2.61
C ARG A 56 0.60 32.99 1.88
N GLU A 57 1.16 32.90 0.68
CA GLU A 57 1.20 31.65 -0.09
C GLU A 57 1.97 30.57 0.66
N ARG A 58 3.14 30.90 1.23
CA ARG A 58 3.92 29.95 2.05
C ARG A 58 3.15 29.50 3.28
N MET A 59 2.44 30.40 3.97
CA MET A 59 1.60 30.03 5.10
C MET A 59 0.44 29.10 4.69
N ALA A 60 -0.26 29.44 3.61
CA ALA A 60 -1.36 28.62 3.11
C ALA A 60 -0.88 27.21 2.68
N GLN A 61 0.28 27.12 2.03
CA GLN A 61 0.90 25.85 1.68
C GLN A 61 1.29 25.03 2.92
N ALA A 62 1.86 25.68 3.95
CA ALA A 62 2.22 25.02 5.19
C ALA A 62 0.98 24.51 5.95
N GLU A 63 -0.10 25.29 5.98
CA GLU A 63 -1.38 24.89 6.57
C GLU A 63 -2.01 23.72 5.81
N ALA A 64 -2.03 23.78 4.47
CA ALA A 64 -2.53 22.69 3.63
C ALA A 64 -1.74 21.39 3.84
N LEU A 65 -0.41 21.48 3.91
CA LEU A 65 0.46 20.33 4.20
C LEU A 65 0.19 19.77 5.60
N ALA A 66 0.05 20.62 6.61
CA ALA A 66 -0.25 20.21 7.97
C ALA A 66 -1.63 19.52 8.05
N ALA A 67 -2.64 20.05 7.36
CA ALA A 67 -3.96 19.44 7.26
C ALA A 67 -3.90 18.06 6.59
N HIS A 68 -3.16 17.94 5.48
CA HIS A 68 -2.95 16.66 4.80
C HIS A 68 -2.24 15.63 5.69
N GLN A 69 -1.16 16.03 6.36
CA GLN A 69 -0.46 15.15 7.31
C GLN A 69 -1.36 14.69 8.45
N ASN A 70 -2.23 15.56 8.96
CA ASN A 70 -3.19 15.21 10.01
C ASN A 70 -4.26 14.23 9.52
N ALA A 71 -4.73 14.39 8.29
CA ALA A 71 -5.63 13.44 7.65
C ALA A 71 -4.97 12.05 7.54
N VAL A 72 -3.75 12.00 6.98
CA VAL A 72 -2.99 10.73 6.87
C VAL A 72 -2.73 10.09 8.24
N ARG A 73 -2.38 10.87 9.26
CA ARG A 73 -2.22 10.36 10.64
C ARG A 73 -3.52 9.74 11.19
N ARG A 74 -4.67 10.33 10.88
CA ARG A 74 -5.97 9.76 11.26
C ARG A 74 -6.21 8.44 10.52
N ASP A 75 -5.99 8.41 9.21
CA ASP A 75 -6.19 7.20 8.40
C ASP A 75 -5.27 6.05 8.87
N ILE A 76 -4.03 6.37 9.27
CA ILE A 76 -3.11 5.40 9.89
C ILE A 76 -3.66 4.90 11.22
N ARG A 77 -4.19 5.77 12.09
CA ARG A 77 -4.77 5.35 13.39
C ARG A 77 -5.98 4.43 13.21
N GLU A 78 -6.73 4.60 12.13
CA GLU A 78 -7.89 3.75 11.80
C GLU A 78 -7.46 2.42 11.16
N THR A 79 -6.46 2.45 10.27
CA THR A 79 -6.03 1.27 9.50
C THR A 79 -5.09 0.36 10.30
N LEU A 80 -4.24 0.91 11.17
CA LEU A 80 -3.24 0.15 11.91
C LEU A 80 -3.85 -0.94 12.82
N PRO A 81 -4.94 -0.70 13.57
CA PRO A 81 -5.62 -1.75 14.32
C PRO A 81 -6.19 -2.86 13.41
N LEU A 82 -6.74 -2.50 12.26
CA LEU A 82 -7.29 -3.48 11.29
C LEU A 82 -6.19 -4.41 10.76
N TYR A 83 -5.02 -3.85 10.45
CA TYR A 83 -3.85 -4.63 10.06
C TYR A 83 -3.39 -5.55 11.20
N ALA A 84 -3.26 -5.03 12.42
CA ALA A 84 -2.86 -5.82 13.58
C ALA A 84 -3.83 -6.98 13.86
N ASP A 85 -5.14 -6.75 13.72
CA ASP A 85 -6.16 -7.78 13.90
C ASP A 85 -6.14 -8.80 12.76
N ALA A 86 -5.88 -8.39 11.52
CA ALA A 86 -5.67 -9.31 10.40
C ALA A 86 -4.47 -10.23 10.64
N VAL A 87 -3.35 -9.68 11.14
CA VAL A 87 -2.16 -10.46 11.52
C VAL A 87 -2.48 -11.48 12.61
N LYS A 88 -3.18 -11.08 13.69
CA LYS A 88 -3.58 -12.00 14.77
C LYS A 88 -4.49 -13.13 14.27
N ARG A 89 -5.44 -12.81 13.38
CA ARG A 89 -6.31 -13.83 12.76
C ARG A 89 -5.50 -14.79 11.91
N ALA A 90 -4.59 -14.29 11.07
CA ALA A 90 -3.72 -15.12 10.24
C ALA A 90 -2.85 -16.05 11.09
N GLU A 91 -2.24 -15.54 12.18
CA GLU A 91 -1.45 -16.35 13.12
C GLU A 91 -2.29 -17.48 13.74
N LYS A 92 -3.49 -17.15 14.24
CA LYS A 92 -4.40 -18.14 14.84
C LYS A 92 -4.77 -19.24 13.83
N SER A 93 -5.10 -18.86 12.60
CA SER A 93 -5.44 -19.80 11.53
C SER A 93 -4.25 -20.67 11.14
N ALA A 94 -3.04 -20.11 11.05
CA ALA A 94 -1.83 -20.87 10.75
C ALA A 94 -1.53 -21.93 11.84
N ARG A 95 -1.64 -21.56 13.12
CA ARG A 95 -1.49 -22.51 14.24
C ARG A 95 -2.56 -23.60 14.22
N ALA A 96 -3.82 -23.23 13.91
CA ALA A 96 -4.91 -24.20 13.79
C ALA A 96 -4.70 -25.17 12.63
N LEU A 97 -4.22 -24.70 11.49
CA LEU A 97 -3.88 -25.51 10.33
C LEU A 97 -2.78 -26.52 10.66
N VAL A 98 -1.69 -26.08 11.29
CA VAL A 98 -0.59 -26.98 11.69
C VAL A 98 -1.09 -28.08 12.62
N LYS A 99 -1.95 -27.74 13.58
CA LYS A 99 -2.57 -28.73 14.46
C LYS A 99 -3.44 -29.73 13.68
N ALA A 100 -4.31 -29.24 12.79
CA ALA A 100 -5.18 -30.09 11.99
C ALA A 100 -4.39 -31.05 11.08
N LEU A 101 -3.29 -30.58 10.47
CA LEU A 101 -2.40 -31.44 9.68
C LEU A 101 -1.73 -32.53 10.53
N ALA A 102 -1.31 -32.21 11.76
CA ALA A 102 -0.77 -33.21 12.68
C ALA A 102 -1.84 -34.24 13.10
N ASP A 103 -3.08 -33.80 13.34
CA ASP A 103 -4.20 -34.68 13.67
C ASP A 103 -4.52 -35.63 12.49
N ILE A 104 -4.45 -35.14 11.24
CA ILE A 104 -4.60 -35.96 10.02
C ILE A 104 -3.49 -37.01 9.93
N GLU A 105 -2.21 -36.63 10.09
CA GLU A 105 -1.09 -37.59 10.06
C GLU A 105 -1.24 -38.67 11.15
N ALA A 106 -1.66 -38.27 12.36
CA ALA A 106 -1.89 -39.20 13.46
C ALA A 106 -3.03 -40.19 13.16
N ALA A 107 -4.17 -39.68 12.68
CA ALA A 107 -5.33 -40.50 12.32
C ALA A 107 -5.00 -41.46 11.17
N ALA A 108 -4.28 -40.99 10.14
CA ALA A 108 -3.81 -41.83 9.04
C ALA A 108 -2.89 -42.96 9.53
N GLY A 109 -2.01 -42.67 10.49
CA GLY A 109 -1.16 -43.67 11.12
C GLY A 109 -1.96 -44.77 11.85
N VAL A 110 -3.05 -44.39 12.52
CA VAL A 110 -3.97 -45.35 13.16
C VAL A 110 -4.72 -46.18 12.11
N LEU A 111 -5.32 -45.54 11.12
CA LEU A 111 -6.04 -46.21 10.03
C LEU A 111 -5.14 -47.19 9.26
N ARG A 112 -3.89 -46.81 9.01
CA ARG A 112 -2.90 -47.68 8.37
C ARG A 112 -2.61 -48.92 9.22
N LYS A 113 -2.46 -48.77 10.54
CA LYS A 113 -2.29 -49.91 11.45
C LYS A 113 -3.49 -50.85 11.42
N GLN A 114 -4.70 -50.30 11.39
CA GLN A 114 -5.93 -51.07 11.31
C GLN A 114 -6.05 -51.80 9.96
N ALA A 115 -5.76 -51.14 8.84
CA ALA A 115 -5.79 -51.76 7.51
C ALA A 115 -4.80 -52.93 7.37
N MET A 116 -3.64 -52.86 8.04
CA MET A 116 -2.66 -53.95 8.02
C MET A 116 -3.17 -55.24 8.67
N VAL A 117 -4.12 -55.17 9.61
CA VAL A 117 -4.78 -56.36 10.19
C VAL A 117 -5.54 -57.14 9.12
N PHE A 118 -6.11 -56.43 8.16
CA PHE A 118 -6.83 -56.98 7.00
C PHE A 118 -5.91 -57.22 5.78
N ASN A 119 -4.58 -57.31 6.01
CA ASN A 119 -3.57 -57.47 4.97
C ASN A 119 -3.66 -56.43 3.83
N THR A 120 -4.22 -55.25 4.13
CA THR A 120 -4.39 -54.15 3.18
C THR A 120 -3.42 -53.03 3.51
N ARG A 121 -2.76 -52.46 2.51
CA ARG A 121 -1.80 -51.36 2.67
C ARG A 121 -2.16 -50.19 1.76
N PRO A 122 -3.08 -49.29 2.18
CA PRO A 122 -3.44 -48.12 1.39
C PRO A 122 -2.23 -47.19 1.28
N CYS A 123 -1.68 -47.01 0.08
CA CYS A 123 -0.56 -46.08 -0.16
C CYS A 123 -0.95 -44.63 0.16
N VAL A 124 -2.22 -44.28 -0.04
CA VAL A 124 -2.81 -42.96 0.23
C VAL A 124 -2.73 -42.52 1.71
N LEU A 125 -2.41 -43.44 2.62
CA LEU A 125 -2.16 -43.17 4.04
C LEU A 125 -0.65 -43.09 4.38
N ASP A 126 0.23 -43.09 3.38
CA ASP A 126 1.66 -42.86 3.60
C ASP A 126 1.91 -41.39 3.95
N VAL A 127 2.86 -41.17 4.88
CA VAL A 127 3.17 -39.84 5.39
C VAL A 127 3.64 -38.91 4.26
N ASN A 128 4.39 -39.44 3.29
CA ASN A 128 4.85 -38.64 2.16
C ASN A 128 3.69 -38.25 1.23
N ASP A 129 2.80 -39.20 0.92
CA ASP A 129 1.63 -38.94 0.05
C ASP A 129 0.65 -37.95 0.69
N ILE A 130 0.45 -38.03 2.00
CA ILE A 130 -0.35 -37.07 2.77
C ILE A 130 0.26 -35.67 2.67
N ARG A 131 1.57 -35.54 2.94
CA ARG A 131 2.27 -34.25 2.90
C ARG A 131 2.26 -33.64 1.51
N ASP A 132 2.49 -34.44 0.47
CA ASP A 132 2.44 -33.99 -0.92
C ASP A 132 1.03 -33.53 -1.31
N THR A 133 0.00 -34.26 -0.88
CA THR A 133 -1.40 -33.91 -1.15
C THR A 133 -1.78 -32.60 -0.49
N TYR A 134 -1.56 -32.46 0.82
CA TYR A 134 -1.98 -31.27 1.57
C TYR A 134 -1.10 -30.06 1.29
N SER A 135 0.19 -30.22 0.95
CA SER A 135 1.03 -29.11 0.50
C SER A 135 0.55 -28.52 -0.82
N ARG A 136 0.10 -29.36 -1.77
CA ARG A 136 -0.50 -28.88 -3.03
C ARG A 136 -1.83 -28.17 -2.83
N LEU A 137 -2.66 -28.65 -1.90
CA LEU A 137 -3.92 -27.98 -1.54
C LEU A 137 -3.65 -26.63 -0.88
N LEU A 138 -2.72 -26.57 0.08
CA LEU A 138 -2.28 -25.31 0.68
C LEU A 138 -1.73 -24.33 -0.37
N ALA A 139 -0.89 -24.79 -1.29
CA ALA A 139 -0.40 -23.96 -2.38
C ALA A 139 -1.53 -23.45 -3.29
N SER A 140 -2.60 -24.23 -3.50
CA SER A 140 -3.78 -23.76 -4.26
C SER A 140 -4.56 -22.66 -3.54
N GLU A 141 -4.65 -22.70 -2.20
CA GLU A 141 -5.25 -21.62 -1.42
C GLU A 141 -4.42 -20.33 -1.51
N LEU A 142 -3.09 -20.46 -1.40
CA LEU A 142 -2.18 -19.31 -1.47
C LEU A 142 -2.09 -18.69 -2.87
N ASN A 143 -2.30 -19.50 -3.91
CA ASN A 143 -2.39 -19.04 -5.29
C ASN A 143 -3.48 -17.97 -5.52
N ALA A 144 -4.52 -17.94 -4.66
CA ALA A 144 -5.57 -16.93 -4.73
C ALA A 144 -5.08 -15.53 -4.32
N ILE A 145 -3.95 -15.44 -3.60
CA ILE A 145 -3.35 -14.18 -3.16
C ILE A 145 -2.31 -13.71 -4.17
N GLU A 146 -1.35 -14.59 -4.49
CA GLU A 146 -0.25 -14.30 -5.40
C GLU A 146 0.04 -15.55 -6.24
N PHE A 147 0.14 -15.36 -7.55
CA PHE A 147 0.29 -16.47 -8.48
C PHE A 147 1.67 -17.11 -8.31
N SER A 148 1.72 -18.43 -8.16
CA SER A 148 2.94 -19.28 -8.12
C SER A 148 3.90 -19.04 -6.96
N ARG A 149 3.67 -18.03 -6.11
CA ARG A 149 4.59 -17.66 -5.02
C ARG A 149 3.83 -16.95 -3.91
N TYR A 150 4.28 -17.12 -2.66
CA TYR A 150 3.95 -16.23 -1.55
C TYR A 150 5.18 -16.05 -0.65
N GLY A 151 5.86 -14.90 -0.79
CA GLY A 151 7.07 -14.60 -0.04
C GLY A 151 8.23 -15.56 -0.34
N ILE A 152 8.61 -16.40 0.63
CA ILE A 152 9.64 -17.43 0.50
C ILE A 152 9.10 -18.78 0.02
N LEU A 153 7.78 -18.94 -0.05
CA LEU A 153 7.12 -20.14 -0.54
C LEU A 153 6.96 -20.02 -2.06
N ASP A 154 7.41 -21.03 -2.79
CA ASP A 154 7.34 -21.11 -4.24
C ASP A 154 6.80 -22.48 -4.63
N TRP A 155 5.99 -22.54 -5.69
CA TRP A 155 5.42 -23.79 -6.20
C TRP A 155 5.31 -23.79 -7.71
N ILE A 156 5.84 -24.85 -8.31
CA ILE A 156 5.90 -25.03 -9.77
C ILE A 156 4.54 -25.50 -10.34
N SER A 157 3.74 -26.23 -9.54
CA SER A 157 2.54 -26.92 -10.04
C SER A 157 1.43 -27.00 -8.97
N ALA A 158 0.95 -25.85 -8.50
CA ALA A 158 -0.27 -25.80 -7.69
C ALA A 158 -1.50 -25.67 -8.60
N PRO A 159 -2.64 -26.31 -8.25
CA PRO A 159 -3.91 -26.03 -8.89
C PRO A 159 -4.19 -24.52 -8.90
N ARG A 160 -4.73 -24.01 -10.02
CA ARG A 160 -5.10 -22.59 -10.16
C ARG A 160 -6.26 -22.21 -9.23
N GLU A 161 -7.13 -23.16 -8.94
CA GLU A 161 -8.31 -22.95 -8.11
C GLU A 161 -8.20 -23.80 -6.83
N PRO A 162 -8.55 -23.23 -5.67
CA PRO A 162 -8.70 -23.98 -4.43
C PRO A 162 -9.65 -25.16 -4.62
N ARG A 163 -9.26 -26.33 -4.09
CA ARG A 163 -10.11 -27.52 -4.08
C ARG A 163 -10.52 -27.86 -2.65
N PRO A 164 -11.72 -28.43 -2.44
CA PRO A 164 -12.12 -28.89 -1.11
C PRO A 164 -11.09 -29.88 -0.56
N TRP A 165 -10.64 -29.65 0.67
CA TRP A 165 -9.58 -30.45 1.29
C TRP A 165 -10.03 -31.87 1.66
N ILE A 166 -11.34 -32.13 1.64
CA ILE A 166 -11.95 -33.43 1.87
C ILE A 166 -11.91 -34.33 0.63
N THR A 167 -11.77 -33.77 -0.57
CA THR A 167 -11.85 -34.54 -1.82
C THR A 167 -10.84 -35.70 -1.91
N PRO A 168 -9.57 -35.59 -1.46
CA PRO A 168 -8.67 -36.74 -1.44
C PRO A 168 -9.15 -37.87 -0.53
N PHE A 169 -9.78 -37.55 0.60
CA PHE A 169 -10.33 -38.55 1.52
C PHE A 169 -11.46 -39.32 0.85
N GLU A 170 -12.47 -38.61 0.33
CA GLU A 170 -13.65 -39.21 -0.33
C GLU A 170 -13.25 -40.05 -1.55
N LYS A 171 -12.24 -39.58 -2.30
CA LYS A 171 -11.85 -40.24 -3.55
C LYS A 171 -10.95 -41.46 -3.34
N TYR A 172 -10.11 -41.45 -2.30
CA TYR A 172 -9.02 -42.42 -2.19
C TYR A 172 -9.02 -43.20 -0.87
N VAL A 173 -9.37 -42.55 0.24
CA VAL A 173 -9.34 -43.19 1.57
C VAL A 173 -10.65 -43.94 1.81
N GLU A 174 -11.79 -43.28 1.67
CA GLU A 174 -13.10 -43.88 1.95
C GLU A 174 -13.35 -45.17 1.14
N PRO A 175 -13.10 -45.24 -0.19
CA PRO A 175 -13.31 -46.47 -0.95
C PRO A 175 -12.38 -47.61 -0.54
N ALA A 176 -11.16 -47.30 -0.08
CA ALA A 176 -10.19 -48.30 0.37
C ALA A 176 -10.64 -48.99 1.67
N PHE A 177 -11.39 -48.29 2.52
CA PHE A 177 -11.95 -48.85 3.75
C PHE A 177 -13.37 -49.40 3.56
N ALA A 178 -14.15 -48.92 2.59
CA ALA A 178 -15.45 -49.49 2.26
C ALA A 178 -15.35 -51.00 1.99
N ALA A 179 -14.36 -51.43 1.21
CA ALA A 179 -14.11 -52.84 0.93
C ALA A 179 -13.74 -53.68 2.16
N ILE A 180 -13.12 -53.07 3.18
CA ILE A 180 -12.80 -53.73 4.45
C ILE A 180 -14.06 -53.85 5.31
N LEU A 181 -14.87 -52.79 5.35
CA LEU A 181 -16.10 -52.73 6.16
C LEU A 181 -17.20 -53.63 5.60
N GLU A 182 -17.28 -53.82 4.29
CA GLU A 182 -18.25 -54.72 3.65
C GLU A 182 -17.99 -56.22 3.92
N GLN A 183 -16.77 -56.60 4.32
CA GLN A 183 -16.45 -57.99 4.67
C GLN A 183 -17.10 -58.48 5.98
N GLU A 184 -17.62 -57.58 6.84
CA GLU A 184 -18.35 -57.95 8.07
C GLU A 184 -19.79 -58.44 7.81
N LEU A 185 -20.34 -58.23 6.61
CA LEU A 185 -21.77 -58.46 6.32
C LEU A 185 -22.07 -59.79 5.62
N ASN A 186 -21.08 -60.67 5.42
CA ASN A 186 -21.23 -62.03 4.90
C ASN A 186 -20.63 -63.06 5.85
#